data_AF-A0A5A7PGW6-F1
#
_entry.id   AF-A0A5A7PGW6-F1
#
_cell.length_a   1.000
_cell.length_b   1.000
_cell.length_c   1.000
_cell.angle_alpha   90.00
_cell.angle_beta   90.00
_cell.angle_gamma   90.00
#
_symmetry.space_group_name_H-M   'P 1'
#
loop_
_entity.id
_entity.type
_entity.pdbx_description
1 polymer ?
#
loop_
_entity_poly.entity_id
_entity_poly.type
_entity_poly.pdbx_seq_one_letter_code
_entity_poly.pdbx_strand_id
1 'polypeptide(L)'
;MSTEKERETQVYLAKLAEQAERYDEMVESMKKVAKLDIELSVDERNLLSVGYKNVIGARRASWRIMSSIEQKEESKGNENNVRLIRGYRQKVEDELSKICHDILSVIDKHLIPSSGSAEATVFYYKMKGDYYRYLAEFKTDQEKKEAAEESLKGYEASTANTDLPSTHPIRLGLALNFSVFYYEIMNSPESTLIMQLLRDNLTLWTSDLPEDGEEGIKAEESKPAQPEN
;
A
#
# COMPACT_ATOMS: atom_id res chain seq x y z
N MET A 1 -0.08 -23.28 26.77
CA MET A 1 0.71 -23.49 25.53
C MET A 1 1.86 -22.48 25.56
N SER A 2 3.05 -22.80 25.05
CA SER A 2 4.11 -21.80 24.95
C SER A 2 3.71 -20.71 23.95
N THR A 3 4.13 -19.46 24.19
CA THR A 3 3.91 -18.31 23.30
C THR A 3 4.37 -18.59 21.87
N GLU A 4 5.46 -19.35 21.73
CA GLU A 4 6.00 -19.81 20.45
C GLU A 4 5.04 -20.73 19.69
N LYS A 5 4.46 -21.73 20.37
CA LYS A 5 3.49 -22.64 19.75
C LYS A 5 2.21 -21.92 19.32
N GLU A 6 1.79 -20.92 20.09
CA GLU A 6 0.67 -20.05 19.71
C GLU A 6 1.00 -19.24 18.46
N ARG A 7 2.18 -18.61 18.41
CA ARG A 7 2.68 -17.87 17.23
C ARG A 7 2.67 -18.74 15.97
N GLU A 8 3.30 -19.91 16.04
CA GLU A 8 3.37 -20.87 14.93
C GLU A 8 1.98 -21.26 14.43
N THR A 9 1.05 -21.52 15.37
CA THR A 9 -0.33 -21.87 15.04
C THR A 9 -1.03 -20.72 14.29
N GLN A 10 -0.90 -19.48 14.76
CA GLN A 10 -1.54 -18.34 14.12
C GLN A 10 -0.92 -18.03 12.74
N VAL A 11 0.40 -18.14 12.60
CA VAL A 11 1.07 -17.97 11.30
C VAL A 11 0.64 -19.05 10.31
N TYR A 12 0.51 -20.30 10.75
CA TYR A 12 0.02 -21.38 9.91
C TYR A 12 -1.43 -21.13 9.45
N LEU A 13 -2.32 -20.70 10.36
CA LEU A 13 -3.70 -20.33 10.02
C LEU A 13 -3.75 -19.15 9.03
N ALA A 14 -2.89 -18.14 9.20
CA ALA A 14 -2.81 -17.03 8.25
C ALA A 14 -2.43 -17.48 6.84
N LYS A 15 -1.46 -18.41 6.72
CA LYS A 15 -1.06 -19.00 5.42
C LYS A 15 -2.17 -19.82 4.78
N LEU A 16 -2.94 -20.58 5.57
CA LEU A 16 -4.11 -21.29 5.06
C LEU A 16 -5.20 -20.32 4.58
N ALA A 17 -5.44 -19.25 5.34
CA ALA A 17 -6.41 -18.23 5.00
C ALA A 17 -6.01 -17.48 3.71
N GLU A 18 -4.72 -17.18 3.52
CA GLU A 18 -4.18 -16.62 2.28
C GLU A 18 -4.47 -17.52 1.07
N GLN A 19 -4.18 -18.82 1.17
CA GLN A 19 -4.44 -19.79 0.09
C GLN A 19 -5.92 -19.94 -0.23
N ALA A 20 -6.79 -19.70 0.76
CA ALA A 20 -8.23 -19.74 0.60
C ALA A 20 -8.84 -18.36 0.24
N GLU A 21 -8.01 -17.33 0.00
CA GLU A 21 -8.43 -15.94 -0.26
C GLU A 21 -9.34 -15.35 0.84
N ARG A 22 -9.20 -15.87 2.06
CA ARG A 22 -9.94 -15.48 3.26
C ARG A 22 -9.16 -14.42 4.04
N TYR A 23 -9.02 -13.24 3.44
CA TYR A 23 -8.14 -12.20 3.96
C TYR A 23 -8.57 -11.60 5.30
N ASP A 24 -9.87 -11.59 5.61
CA ASP A 24 -10.36 -11.16 6.93
C ASP A 24 -9.82 -12.08 8.04
N GLU A 25 -9.91 -13.40 7.87
CA GLU A 25 -9.36 -14.38 8.82
C GLU A 25 -7.83 -14.36 8.87
N MET A 26 -7.18 -14.09 7.73
CA MET A 26 -5.73 -13.88 7.67
C MET A 26 -5.32 -12.70 8.55
N VAL A 27 -6.03 -11.57 8.45
CA VAL A 27 -5.80 -10.39 9.29
C VAL A 27 -6.02 -10.72 10.76
N GLU A 28 -7.11 -11.40 11.12
CA GLU A 28 -7.38 -11.78 12.52
C GLU A 28 -6.25 -12.63 13.13
N SER A 29 -5.73 -13.58 12.37
CA SER A 29 -4.63 -14.45 12.80
C SER A 29 -3.34 -13.65 12.98
N MET A 30 -2.98 -12.81 11.99
CA MET A 30 -1.77 -11.99 12.07
C MET A 30 -1.83 -10.90 13.13
N LYS A 31 -3.02 -10.40 13.49
CA LYS A 31 -3.20 -9.50 14.64
C LYS A 31 -2.87 -10.20 15.96
N LYS A 32 -3.20 -11.48 16.10
CA LYS A 32 -2.83 -12.26 17.31
C LYS A 32 -1.31 -12.41 17.39
N VAL A 33 -0.64 -12.68 16.26
CA VAL A 33 0.83 -12.72 16.18
C VAL A 33 1.43 -11.37 16.59
N ALA A 34 0.93 -10.25 16.05
CA ALA A 34 1.42 -8.92 16.38
C ALA A 34 1.29 -8.59 17.88
N LYS A 35 0.18 -8.99 18.51
CA LYS A 35 -0.09 -8.77 19.94
C LYS A 35 0.78 -9.57 20.90
N LEU A 36 1.66 -10.45 20.40
CA LEU A 36 2.65 -11.11 21.23
C LEU A 36 3.81 -10.17 21.60
N ASP A 37 3.88 -8.97 21.01
CA ASP A 37 4.92 -7.95 21.24
C ASP A 37 6.34 -8.50 21.02
N ILE A 38 6.47 -9.37 20.02
CA ILE A 38 7.74 -9.90 19.54
C ILE A 38 7.91 -9.45 18.08
N GLU A 39 9.12 -9.04 17.70
CA GLU A 39 9.44 -8.62 16.34
C GLU A 39 8.96 -9.66 15.32
N LEU A 40 8.22 -9.19 14.31
CA LEU A 40 7.79 -10.01 13.18
C LEU A 40 8.95 -10.25 12.23
N SER A 41 9.11 -11.49 11.81
CA SER A 41 9.98 -11.85 10.69
C SER A 41 9.53 -11.17 9.40
N VAL A 42 10.41 -11.16 8.39
CA VAL A 42 10.09 -10.63 7.06
C VAL A 42 8.82 -11.27 6.48
N ASP A 43 8.71 -12.60 6.60
CA ASP A 43 7.54 -13.34 6.10
C ASP A 43 6.26 -12.97 6.84
N GLU A 44 6.31 -12.83 8.16
CA GLU A 44 5.16 -12.44 8.97
C GLU A 44 4.73 -10.99 8.71
N ARG A 45 5.69 -10.06 8.55
CA ARG A 45 5.41 -8.69 8.11
C ARG A 45 4.70 -8.66 6.76
N ASN A 46 5.19 -9.48 5.82
CA ASN A 46 4.59 -9.60 4.50
C ASN A 46 3.16 -10.16 4.58
N LEU A 47 2.93 -11.25 5.32
CA LEU A 47 1.60 -11.83 5.52
C LEU A 47 0.62 -10.79 6.10
N LEU A 48 1.01 -10.09 7.16
CA LEU A 48 0.17 -9.03 7.76
C LEU A 48 -0.18 -7.96 6.71
N SER A 49 0.81 -7.50 5.94
CA SER A 49 0.61 -6.45 4.94
C SER A 49 -0.29 -6.90 3.78
N VAL A 50 -0.13 -8.14 3.31
CA VAL A 50 -0.94 -8.74 2.25
C VAL A 50 -2.39 -8.89 2.70
N GLY A 51 -2.62 -9.37 3.92
CA GLY A 51 -3.96 -9.51 4.48
C GLY A 51 -4.71 -8.18 4.48
N TYR A 52 -4.16 -7.17 5.14
CA TYR A 52 -4.83 -5.87 5.21
C TYR A 52 -4.94 -5.18 3.85
N LYS A 53 -3.93 -5.31 2.96
CA LYS A 53 -3.98 -4.74 1.59
C LYS A 53 -5.16 -5.28 0.79
N ASN A 54 -5.45 -6.58 0.89
CA ASN A 54 -6.58 -7.18 0.18
C ASN A 54 -7.92 -6.75 0.79
N VAL A 55 -8.05 -6.76 2.12
CA VAL A 55 -9.27 -6.33 2.82
C VAL A 55 -9.60 -4.87 2.50
N ILE A 56 -8.62 -3.95 2.62
CA ILE A 56 -8.83 -2.53 2.32
C ILE A 56 -9.03 -2.29 0.83
N GLY A 57 -8.37 -3.05 -0.05
CA GLY A 57 -8.48 -2.93 -1.50
C GLY A 57 -9.90 -3.16 -2.00
N ALA A 58 -10.55 -4.23 -1.53
CA ALA A 58 -11.93 -4.54 -1.88
C ALA A 58 -12.91 -3.43 -1.44
N ARG A 59 -12.70 -2.87 -0.24
CA ARG A 59 -13.54 -1.77 0.28
C ARG A 59 -13.31 -0.45 -0.43
N ARG A 60 -12.07 -0.12 -0.80
CA ARG A 60 -11.75 1.09 -1.59
C ARG A 60 -12.35 1.01 -2.99
N ALA A 61 -12.29 -0.15 -3.63
CA ALA A 61 -12.94 -0.37 -4.92
C ALA A 61 -14.47 -0.17 -4.81
N SER A 62 -15.09 -0.75 -3.79
CA SER A 62 -16.52 -0.59 -3.51
C SER A 62 -16.91 0.89 -3.31
N TRP A 63 -16.12 1.63 -2.53
CA TRP A 63 -16.35 3.05 -2.29
C TRP A 63 -16.27 3.87 -3.59
N ARG A 64 -15.23 3.68 -4.41
CA ARG A 64 -15.10 4.38 -5.71
C ARG A 64 -16.30 4.14 -6.63
N ILE A 65 -16.78 2.90 -6.69
CA ILE A 65 -17.96 2.55 -7.50
C ILE A 65 -19.18 3.28 -6.96
N MET A 66 -19.41 3.27 -5.64
CA MET A 66 -20.54 3.97 -5.02
C MET A 66 -20.50 5.48 -5.26
N SER A 67 -19.33 6.12 -5.08
CA SER A 67 -19.15 7.55 -5.36
C SER A 67 -19.43 7.89 -6.84
N SER A 68 -18.99 7.04 -7.77
CA SER A 68 -19.28 7.23 -9.20
C SER A 68 -20.76 7.08 -9.54
N ILE A 69 -21.45 6.12 -8.94
CA ILE A 69 -22.89 5.91 -9.15
C ILE A 69 -23.69 7.07 -8.54
N GLU A 70 -23.31 7.56 -7.35
CA GLU A 70 -23.94 8.73 -6.73
C GLU A 70 -23.87 9.95 -7.64
N GLN A 71 -22.68 10.28 -8.14
CA GLN A 71 -22.48 11.43 -9.04
C GLN A 71 -23.30 11.31 -10.34
N LYS A 72 -23.38 10.10 -10.91
CA LYS A 72 -24.21 9.82 -12.10
C LYS A 72 -25.70 10.00 -11.81
N GLU A 73 -26.21 9.54 -10.68
CA GLU A 73 -27.63 9.73 -10.33
C GLU A 73 -27.95 11.18 -9.95
N GLU A 74 -26.99 11.90 -9.35
CA GLU A 74 -27.12 13.32 -9.03
C GLU A 74 -27.24 14.17 -10.31
N SER A 75 -26.41 13.91 -11.32
CA SER A 75 -26.51 14.57 -12.63
C SER A 75 -27.84 14.33 -13.39
N LYS A 76 -28.58 13.26 -13.04
CA LYS A 76 -29.92 12.97 -13.60
C LYS A 76 -31.06 13.63 -12.81
N GLY A 77 -30.77 14.23 -11.65
CA GLY A 77 -31.77 14.80 -10.76
C GLY A 77 -32.57 13.77 -9.95
N ASN A 78 -32.07 12.54 -9.82
CA ASN A 78 -32.77 11.46 -9.10
C ASN A 78 -32.52 11.54 -7.58
N GLU A 79 -33.03 12.58 -6.92
CA GLU A 79 -32.74 12.88 -5.50
C GLU A 79 -32.99 11.71 -4.54
N ASN A 80 -34.05 10.93 -4.76
CA ASN A 80 -34.35 9.75 -3.94
C ASN A 80 -33.28 8.66 -4.05
N ASN A 81 -32.81 8.39 -5.28
CA ASN A 81 -31.75 7.40 -5.51
C ASN A 81 -30.42 7.89 -4.91
N VAL A 82 -30.10 9.17 -5.10
CA VAL A 82 -28.90 9.80 -4.52
C VAL A 82 -28.88 9.62 -3.01
N ARG A 83 -30.01 9.86 -2.34
CA ARG A 83 -30.12 9.67 -0.88
C ARG A 83 -29.87 8.21 -0.45
N LEU A 84 -30.40 7.24 -1.20
CA LEU A 84 -30.17 5.81 -0.91
C LEU A 84 -28.71 5.42 -1.13
N ILE A 85 -28.12 5.86 -2.25
CA ILE A 85 -26.71 5.58 -2.58
C ILE A 85 -25.79 6.20 -1.54
N ARG A 86 -26.03 7.46 -1.16
CA ARG A 86 -25.24 8.14 -0.11
C ARG A 86 -25.28 7.39 1.22
N GLY A 87 -26.45 6.90 1.62
CA GLY A 87 -26.59 6.08 2.83
C GLY A 87 -25.80 4.77 2.76
N TYR A 88 -25.72 4.14 1.58
CA TYR A 88 -24.90 2.93 1.39
C TYR A 88 -23.41 3.25 1.32
N ARG A 89 -23.02 4.34 0.63
CA ARG A 89 -21.65 4.85 0.56
C ARG A 89 -21.10 5.11 1.96
N GLN A 90 -21.87 5.74 2.85
CA GLN A 90 -21.49 5.96 4.24
C GLN A 90 -21.17 4.66 4.98
N LYS A 91 -21.94 3.59 4.77
CA LYS A 91 -21.62 2.28 5.39
C LYS A 91 -20.26 1.76 4.93
N VAL A 92 -19.94 1.91 3.65
CA VAL A 92 -18.63 1.52 3.11
C VAL A 92 -17.52 2.40 3.70
N GLU A 93 -17.74 3.69 3.87
CA GLU A 93 -16.80 4.63 4.52
C GLU A 93 -16.55 4.27 5.99
N ASP A 94 -17.58 3.85 6.72
CA ASP A 94 -17.45 3.39 8.11
C ASP A 94 -16.63 2.09 8.20
N GLU A 95 -16.85 1.15 7.26
CA GLU A 95 -16.05 -0.08 7.16
C GLU A 95 -14.59 0.22 6.81
N LEU A 96 -14.34 1.09 5.83
CA LEU A 96 -12.99 1.57 5.50
C LEU A 96 -12.30 2.20 6.70
N SER A 97 -13.01 3.09 7.39
CA SER A 97 -12.50 3.77 8.59
C SER A 97 -12.12 2.75 9.66
N LYS A 98 -12.95 1.74 9.91
CA LYS A 98 -12.65 0.69 10.89
C LYS A 98 -11.39 -0.09 10.53
N ILE A 99 -11.24 -0.50 9.26
CA ILE A 99 -10.06 -1.24 8.80
C ILE A 99 -8.79 -0.39 8.97
N CYS A 100 -8.82 0.89 8.58
CA CYS A 100 -7.68 1.79 8.74
C CYS A 100 -7.31 1.99 10.21
N HIS A 101 -8.27 2.31 11.10
CA HIS A 101 -7.97 2.50 12.51
C HIS A 101 -7.48 1.23 13.20
N ASP A 102 -7.95 0.06 12.74
CA ASP A 102 -7.53 -1.23 13.28
C ASP A 102 -6.03 -1.48 13.04
N ILE A 103 -5.56 -1.38 11.78
CA ILE A 103 -4.13 -1.53 11.48
C ILE A 103 -3.29 -0.41 12.10
N LEU A 104 -3.75 0.84 12.08
CA LEU A 104 -3.04 1.96 12.71
C LEU A 104 -2.83 1.69 14.20
N SER A 105 -3.85 1.19 14.90
CA SER A 105 -3.73 0.81 16.31
C SER A 105 -2.78 -0.37 16.51
N VAL A 106 -2.71 -1.34 15.58
CA VAL A 106 -1.78 -2.47 15.68
C VAL A 106 -0.34 -1.99 15.47
N ILE A 107 -0.12 -1.12 14.49
CA ILE A 107 1.18 -0.52 14.21
C ILE A 107 1.71 0.23 15.42
N ASP A 108 0.91 1.14 15.99
CA ASP A 108 1.34 2.04 17.05
C ASP A 108 1.53 1.33 18.40
N LYS A 109 0.70 0.33 18.71
CA LYS A 109 0.75 -0.35 20.02
C LYS A 109 1.71 -1.53 20.06
N HIS A 110 1.91 -2.22 18.94
CA HIS A 110 2.58 -3.52 18.94
C HIS A 110 3.77 -3.59 17.98
N LEU A 111 3.65 -3.07 16.75
CA LEU A 111 4.66 -3.30 15.72
C LEU A 111 5.85 -2.35 15.79
N ILE A 112 5.61 -1.04 15.91
CA ILE A 112 6.68 -0.04 16.06
C ILE A 112 7.41 -0.20 17.41
N PRO A 113 6.73 -0.41 18.56
CA PRO A 113 7.44 -0.63 19.82
C PRO A 113 8.29 -1.90 19.85
N SER A 114 7.91 -2.93 19.07
CA SER A 114 8.60 -4.22 19.02
C SER A 114 9.58 -4.34 17.86
N SER A 115 9.75 -3.33 17.01
CA SER A 115 10.67 -3.39 15.87
C SER A 115 12.12 -3.17 16.34
N GLY A 116 12.97 -4.16 16.12
CA GLY A 116 14.40 -4.09 16.43
C GLY A 116 15.25 -3.59 15.26
N SER A 117 14.75 -3.72 14.03
CA SER A 117 15.46 -3.35 12.80
C SER A 117 14.94 -2.06 12.16
N ALA A 118 15.86 -1.26 11.60
CA ALA A 118 15.52 -0.05 10.82
C ALA A 118 14.58 -0.39 9.64
N GLU A 119 14.80 -1.54 9.00
CA GLU A 119 13.96 -2.01 7.90
C GLU A 119 12.50 -2.26 8.34
N ALA A 120 12.29 -2.92 9.49
CA ALA A 120 10.95 -3.12 10.04
C ALA A 120 10.29 -1.79 10.40
N THR A 121 11.03 -0.88 11.04
CA THR A 121 10.55 0.46 11.37
C THR A 121 10.09 1.23 10.13
N VAL A 122 10.92 1.28 9.08
CA VAL A 122 10.59 1.94 7.81
C VAL A 122 9.35 1.31 7.18
N PHE A 123 9.24 -0.02 7.21
CA PHE A 123 8.10 -0.76 6.67
C PHE A 123 6.79 -0.37 7.39
N TYR A 124 6.80 -0.30 8.71
CA TYR A 124 5.61 0.04 9.49
C TYR A 124 5.21 1.50 9.37
N TYR A 125 6.16 2.44 9.36
CA TYR A 125 5.85 3.86 9.09
C TYR A 125 5.31 4.08 7.67
N LYS A 126 5.81 3.32 6.69
CA LYS A 126 5.30 3.37 5.31
C LYS A 126 3.86 2.89 5.29
N MET A 127 3.60 1.77 5.95
CA MET A 127 2.25 1.22 6.09
C MET A 127 1.33 2.23 6.80
N LYS A 128 1.78 2.87 7.87
CA LYS A 128 1.05 3.93 8.57
C LYS A 128 0.69 5.09 7.62
N GLY A 129 1.64 5.56 6.82
CA GLY A 129 1.40 6.56 5.77
C GLY A 129 0.36 6.10 4.74
N ASP A 130 0.44 4.85 4.28
CA ASP A 130 -0.53 4.27 3.35
C ASP A 130 -1.97 4.27 3.89
N TYR A 131 -2.18 3.91 5.17
CA TYR A 131 -3.53 3.85 5.75
C TYR A 131 -4.10 5.24 6.07
N TYR A 132 -3.28 6.19 6.47
CA TYR A 132 -3.72 7.59 6.59
C TYR A 132 -4.03 8.20 5.22
N ARG A 133 -3.25 7.89 4.18
CA ARG A 133 -3.60 8.25 2.80
C ARG A 133 -4.98 7.71 2.41
N TYR A 134 -5.28 6.45 2.72
CA TYR A 134 -6.59 5.88 2.45
C TYR A 134 -7.72 6.59 3.20
N LEU A 135 -7.50 7.02 4.45
CA LEU A 135 -8.47 7.85 5.17
C LEU A 135 -8.69 9.19 4.47
N ALA A 136 -7.62 9.85 4.02
CA ALA A 136 -7.70 11.14 3.32
C ALA A 136 -8.41 11.07 1.95
N GLU A 137 -8.56 9.89 1.34
CA GLU A 137 -9.26 9.72 0.06
C GLU A 137 -10.77 10.01 0.15
N PHE A 138 -11.41 9.65 1.27
CA PHE A 138 -12.87 9.71 1.40
C PHE A 138 -13.37 10.62 2.53
N LYS A 139 -12.50 11.01 3.47
CA LYS A 139 -12.83 11.99 4.50
C LYS A 139 -12.98 13.39 3.91
N THR A 140 -13.71 14.27 4.61
CA THR A 140 -13.93 15.67 4.21
C THR A 140 -13.37 16.65 5.24
N ASP A 141 -13.20 17.90 4.80
CA ASP A 141 -12.89 19.04 5.66
C ASP A 141 -11.68 18.80 6.58
N GLN A 142 -11.88 18.96 7.89
CA GLN A 142 -10.84 18.86 8.90
C GLN A 142 -10.28 17.43 9.02
N GLU A 143 -11.15 16.40 8.95
CA GLU A 143 -10.70 15.01 9.04
C GLU A 143 -9.79 14.64 7.86
N LYS A 144 -10.06 15.16 6.66
CA LYS A 144 -9.19 14.96 5.50
C LYS A 144 -7.82 15.58 5.72
N LYS A 145 -7.78 16.80 6.26
CA LYS A 145 -6.54 17.52 6.50
C LYS A 145 -5.67 16.83 7.54
N GLU A 146 -6.26 16.40 8.65
CA GLU A 146 -5.58 15.63 9.70
C GLU A 146 -5.03 14.30 9.16
N ALA A 147 -5.84 13.56 8.40
CA ALA A 147 -5.38 12.32 7.77
C ALA A 147 -4.24 12.56 6.77
N ALA A 148 -4.27 13.65 6.00
CA ALA A 148 -3.19 14.00 5.09
C ALA A 148 -1.89 14.36 5.84
N GLU A 149 -1.98 15.13 6.92
CA GLU A 149 -0.83 15.49 7.76
C GLU A 149 -0.20 14.26 8.43
N GLU A 150 -1.01 13.34 8.95
CA GLU A 150 -0.51 12.09 9.53
C GLU A 150 0.08 11.15 8.46
N SER A 151 -0.49 11.12 7.25
CA SER A 151 0.08 10.41 6.12
C SER A 151 1.47 10.93 5.76
N LEU A 152 1.64 12.25 5.73
CA LEU A 152 2.91 12.90 5.44
C LEU A 152 3.96 12.52 6.49
N LYS A 153 3.62 12.66 7.79
CA LYS A 153 4.51 12.26 8.90
C LYS A 153 4.95 10.81 8.79
N GLY A 154 4.04 9.90 8.42
CA GLY A 154 4.35 8.49 8.19
C GLY A 154 5.41 8.30 7.10
N TYR A 155 5.24 8.93 5.94
CA TYR A 155 6.22 8.83 4.86
C TYR A 155 7.55 9.51 5.19
N GLU A 156 7.54 10.68 5.82
CA GLU A 156 8.75 11.38 6.25
C GLU A 156 9.55 10.53 7.25
N ALA A 157 8.88 9.93 8.25
CA ALA A 157 9.50 9.02 9.20
C ALA A 157 10.11 7.80 8.52
N SER A 158 9.47 7.26 7.47
CA SER A 158 10.07 6.21 6.65
C SER A 158 11.32 6.69 5.91
N THR A 159 11.30 7.87 5.29
CA THR A 159 12.46 8.40 4.55
C THR A 159 13.64 8.77 5.44
N ALA A 160 13.39 9.21 6.67
CA ALA A 160 14.44 9.59 7.62
C ALA A 160 15.19 8.37 8.18
N ASN A 161 14.57 7.20 8.17
CA ASN A 161 15.12 5.96 8.72
C ASN A 161 15.69 4.99 7.66
N THR A 162 15.92 5.46 6.42
CA THR A 162 16.48 4.60 5.36
C THR A 162 18.01 4.70 5.27
N ASP A 163 18.71 3.70 5.82
CA ASP A 163 20.05 3.27 5.37
C ASP A 163 19.95 2.17 4.28
N LEU A 164 18.79 2.09 3.61
CA LEU A 164 18.54 1.09 2.58
C LEU A 164 19.13 1.53 1.23
N PRO A 165 19.75 0.62 0.46
CA PRO A 165 20.16 0.89 -0.92
C PRO A 165 19.00 1.46 -1.75
N SER A 166 19.32 2.32 -2.72
CA SER A 166 18.35 2.91 -3.67
C SER A 166 17.53 1.86 -4.43
N THR A 167 18.12 0.69 -4.69
CA THR A 167 17.48 -0.43 -5.38
C THR A 167 16.63 -1.31 -4.47
N HIS A 168 16.58 -1.03 -3.16
CA HIS A 168 15.85 -1.85 -2.21
C HIS A 168 14.33 -1.77 -2.44
N PRO A 169 13.60 -2.92 -2.55
CA PRO A 169 12.17 -2.93 -2.86
C PRO A 169 11.29 -2.07 -1.93
N ILE A 170 11.62 -2.02 -0.64
CA ILE A 170 10.89 -1.18 0.34
C ILE A 170 11.06 0.31 0.02
N ARG A 171 12.26 0.74 -0.41
CA ARG A 171 12.56 2.13 -0.75
C ARG A 171 11.87 2.55 -2.05
N LEU A 172 11.86 1.68 -3.05
CA LEU A 172 11.10 1.88 -4.29
C LEU A 172 9.60 1.98 -4.02
N GLY A 173 9.06 1.06 -3.21
CA GLY A 173 7.66 1.07 -2.82
C GLY A 173 7.27 2.31 -2.00
N LEU A 174 8.17 2.82 -1.16
CA LEU A 174 7.99 4.08 -0.42
C LEU A 174 7.93 5.26 -1.39
N ALA A 175 8.89 5.39 -2.30
CA ALA A 175 8.93 6.47 -3.28
C ALA A 175 7.67 6.50 -4.15
N LEU A 176 7.23 5.34 -4.63
CA LEU A 176 5.99 5.20 -5.39
C LEU A 176 4.79 5.69 -4.57
N ASN A 177 4.60 5.17 -3.37
CA ASN A 177 3.42 5.52 -2.57
C ASN A 177 3.42 6.99 -2.12
N PHE A 178 4.60 7.55 -1.84
CA PHE A 178 4.72 8.96 -1.48
C PHE A 178 4.44 9.87 -2.68
N SER A 179 4.84 9.48 -3.90
CA SER A 179 4.48 10.21 -5.11
C SER A 179 2.96 10.24 -5.36
N VAL A 180 2.29 9.10 -5.16
CA VAL A 180 0.83 8.99 -5.26
C VAL A 180 0.15 9.87 -4.22
N PHE A 181 0.69 9.95 -3.00
CA PHE A 181 0.17 10.84 -1.96
C PHE A 181 0.19 12.33 -2.38
N TYR A 182 1.33 12.83 -2.89
CA TYR A 182 1.42 14.23 -3.32
C TYR A 182 0.47 14.56 -4.47
N TYR A 183 0.33 13.63 -5.42
CA TYR A 183 -0.55 13.80 -6.56
C TYR A 183 -2.04 13.73 -6.17
N GLU A 184 -2.46 12.65 -5.49
CA GLU A 184 -3.89 12.37 -5.25
C GLU A 184 -4.45 13.10 -4.02
N ILE A 185 -3.65 13.35 -2.98
CA ILE A 185 -4.15 13.89 -1.70
C ILE A 185 -3.81 15.36 -1.52
N MET A 186 -2.52 15.72 -1.68
CA MET A 186 -2.07 17.09 -1.44
C MET A 186 -2.48 18.05 -2.54
N ASN A 187 -2.93 17.53 -3.70
CA ASN A 187 -3.16 18.29 -4.91
C ASN A 187 -1.99 19.25 -5.22
N SER A 188 -0.78 18.80 -4.86
CA SER A 188 0.48 19.46 -5.19
C SER A 188 1.13 18.62 -6.29
N PRO A 189 0.79 18.89 -7.57
CA PRO A 189 1.33 18.17 -8.71
C PRO A 189 2.75 18.66 -9.01
N GLU A 190 3.56 18.94 -7.99
CA GLU A 190 4.99 19.25 -8.12
C GLU A 190 5.69 18.04 -8.73
N SER A 191 5.53 17.97 -10.05
CA SER A 191 6.03 16.93 -10.94
C SER A 191 7.54 16.86 -10.80
N THR A 192 8.19 17.94 -10.37
CA THR A 192 9.61 17.97 -10.04
C THR A 192 9.96 17.03 -8.89
N LEU A 193 9.23 17.00 -7.77
CA LEU A 193 9.54 16.08 -6.66
C LEU A 193 9.23 14.63 -7.04
N ILE A 194 8.11 14.39 -7.72
CA ILE A 194 7.71 13.06 -8.21
C ILE A 194 8.72 12.54 -9.24
N MET A 195 9.07 13.37 -10.24
CA MET A 195 10.05 13.04 -11.27
C MET A 195 11.45 12.96 -10.70
N GLN A 196 11.80 13.71 -9.65
CA GLN A 196 13.10 13.64 -9.00
C GLN A 196 13.21 12.38 -8.16
N LEU A 197 12.18 12.00 -7.40
CA LEU A 197 12.17 10.69 -6.72
C LEU A 197 12.23 9.53 -7.72
N LEU A 198 11.44 9.57 -8.80
CA LEU A 198 11.48 8.54 -9.84
C LEU A 198 12.81 8.54 -10.60
N ARG A 199 13.36 9.72 -10.94
CA ARG A 199 14.65 9.88 -11.62
C ARG A 199 15.81 9.47 -10.73
N ASP A 200 15.84 9.86 -9.46
CA ASP A 200 16.90 9.50 -8.53
C ASP A 200 16.93 7.97 -8.31
N ASN A 201 15.76 7.32 -8.25
CA ASN A 201 15.68 5.86 -8.22
C ASN A 201 16.10 5.21 -9.56
N LEU A 202 15.72 5.78 -10.71
CA LEU A 202 16.07 5.25 -12.03
C LEU A 202 17.55 5.48 -12.41
N THR A 203 18.08 6.66 -12.13
CA THR A 203 19.48 7.06 -12.36
C THR A 203 20.43 6.25 -11.49
N LEU A 204 20.08 5.96 -10.23
CA LEU A 204 20.88 5.04 -9.42
C LEU A 204 20.78 3.58 -9.90
N TRP A 205 19.61 3.13 -10.35
CA TRP A 205 19.48 1.80 -10.94
C TRP A 205 20.36 1.64 -12.18
N THR A 206 20.47 2.69 -13.01
CA THR A 206 21.37 2.69 -14.17
C THR A 206 22.85 2.85 -13.81
N SER A 207 23.20 3.47 -12.68
CA SER A 207 24.61 3.61 -12.26
C SER A 207 25.17 2.35 -11.58
N ASP A 208 24.31 1.45 -11.10
CA ASP A 208 24.68 0.16 -10.51
C ASP A 208 24.75 -0.98 -11.54
N LEU A 209 24.46 -0.71 -12.82
CA LEU A 209 24.68 -1.66 -13.91
C LEU A 209 26.17 -1.66 -14.28
N PRO A 210 26.86 -2.82 -14.30
CA PRO A 210 28.21 -2.88 -14.85
C PRO A 210 28.19 -2.45 -16.32
N GLU A 211 29.11 -1.57 -16.73
CA GLU A 211 29.21 -1.02 -18.10
C GLU A 211 29.53 -2.06 -19.19
N ASP A 212 29.61 -3.35 -18.86
CA ASP A 212 29.96 -4.39 -19.82
C ASP A 212 28.71 -5.14 -20.32
N GLY A 213 28.14 -4.60 -21.40
CA GLY A 213 27.02 -5.21 -22.12
C GLY A 213 26.91 -4.79 -23.59
N GLU A 214 27.99 -4.34 -24.22
CA GLU A 214 28.06 -4.23 -25.69
C GLU A 214 28.54 -5.55 -26.30
N GLU A 215 27.65 -6.53 -26.44
CA GLU A 215 27.81 -7.56 -27.47
C GLU A 215 26.63 -7.49 -28.46
N GLY A 216 26.99 -7.23 -29.70
CA GLY A 216 26.12 -6.67 -30.73
C GLY A 216 25.03 -7.60 -31.23
N ILE A 217 23.85 -7.01 -31.39
CA ILE A 217 22.80 -7.56 -32.25
C ILE A 217 23.25 -7.35 -33.70
N LYS A 218 23.93 -8.35 -34.28
CA LYS A 218 23.99 -8.48 -35.74
C LYS A 218 22.60 -8.86 -36.23
N ALA A 219 21.91 -7.90 -36.86
CA ALA A 219 20.70 -8.18 -37.61
C ALA A 219 21.03 -9.09 -38.80
N GLU A 220 20.52 -10.32 -38.79
CA GLU A 220 20.45 -11.15 -39.99
C GLU A 220 19.36 -10.59 -40.91
N GLU A 221 19.78 -10.00 -42.03
CA GLU A 221 18.88 -9.62 -43.12
C GLU A 221 18.33 -10.89 -43.80
N SER A 222 17.07 -11.20 -43.54
CA SER A 222 16.32 -12.20 -44.32
C SER A 222 16.04 -11.67 -45.74
N LYS A 223 16.64 -12.30 -46.75
CA LYS A 223 16.34 -12.02 -48.17
C LYS A 223 14.92 -12.51 -48.53
N PRO A 224 14.15 -11.75 -49.33
CA PRO A 224 12.82 -12.17 -49.77
C PRO A 224 12.91 -13.22 -50.88
N ALA A 225 12.11 -14.29 -50.75
CA ALA A 225 11.94 -15.32 -51.76
C ALA A 225 11.17 -14.77 -52.98
N GLN A 226 11.67 -15.04 -54.19
CA GLN A 226 10.96 -14.76 -55.44
C GLN A 226 9.94 -15.87 -55.74
N PRO A 227 8.79 -15.55 -56.37
CA PRO A 227 7.81 -16.55 -56.78
C PRO A 227 8.25 -17.24 -58.08
N GLU A 228 8.23 -18.57 -58.09
CA GLU A 228 8.37 -19.36 -59.33
C GLU A 228 7.05 -19.36 -60.13
N ASN A 229 7.19 -19.23 -61.45
CA ASN A 229 6.12 -19.41 -62.45
C ASN A 229 5.75 -20.88 -62.64
#